data_AF-Q84BV6-F1
#
_entry.id   AF-Q84BV6-F1
#
_cell.length_a   1.000
_cell.length_b   1.000
_cell.length_c   1.000
_cell.angle_alpha   90.00
_cell.angle_beta   90.00
_cell.angle_gamma   90.00
#
_symmetry.space_group_name_H-M   'P 1'
#
loop_
_entity.id
_entity.type
_entity.pdbx_description
1 polymer ?
#
loop_
_entity_poly.entity_id
_entity_poly.type
_entity_poly.pdbx_seq_one_letter_code
_entity_poly.pdbx_strand_id
1 'polypeptide(L)'
;MPCMNHQSNSGEGVLVAKTYLLTALIMSMTISGCQVIHANQGKVNTHSAVITGADAHTPEHATGLTEQKQVIASDFMVASANPLATQAGYDILKQGGSAADAMVAVQTTLSLVEPQSSGLGGGAFVLYWDNTAKTLTTFDGRETAPMRATPELFLDKDGQPLKFMEAVVGGRSVGTPAIPKLMETIHQRYGVLPWGKLFDTPIRLAKQGFEVSPRLAISVEQNQQHLARYPKTAAYFLPNGVPLQAGSLLKNLEFADSVQALAAQGAKALHTGKYAQNIVSVVQNAKDNPGQLSLQDLSDYQVVERPPVCVTYRIYEVCGMGAPSSGGIAVGQILGF
;
A
#
# COMPACT_ATOMS: atom_id res chain seq x y z
N MET A 1 -15.72 -37.36 -61.11
CA MET A 1 -16.14 -38.67 -61.65
C MET A 1 -15.04 -39.19 -62.55
N PRO A 2 -14.71 -40.49 -62.52
CA PRO A 2 -15.14 -41.54 -61.56
C PRO A 2 -13.91 -42.12 -60.81
N CYS A 3 -13.98 -42.94 -59.76
CA CYS A 3 -15.03 -43.53 -58.91
C CYS A 3 -14.24 -44.22 -57.75
N MET A 4 -14.68 -44.22 -56.48
CA MET A 4 -15.63 -45.19 -55.86
C MET A 4 -15.17 -46.65 -56.02
N ASN A 5 -15.34 -47.60 -55.11
CA ASN A 5 -15.93 -47.72 -53.76
C ASN A 5 -15.66 -49.16 -53.30
N HIS A 6 -15.59 -49.41 -51.99
CA HIS A 6 -16.43 -50.35 -51.21
C HIS A 6 -15.79 -50.48 -49.81
N GLN A 7 -16.45 -50.01 -48.73
CA GLN A 7 -17.47 -50.71 -47.93
C GLN A 7 -16.96 -52.06 -47.40
N SER A 8 -17.16 -52.50 -46.17
CA SER A 8 -18.00 -52.17 -44.99
C SER A 8 -17.37 -52.96 -43.82
N ASN A 9 -17.73 -52.95 -42.54
CA ASN A 9 -18.99 -52.68 -41.87
C ASN A 9 -18.76 -52.62 -40.35
N SER A 10 -19.71 -51.99 -39.65
CA SER A 10 -20.29 -52.36 -38.35
C SER A 10 -19.41 -52.48 -37.09
N GLY A 11 -19.89 -51.86 -36.01
CA GLY A 11 -19.78 -52.47 -34.68
C GLY A 11 -19.72 -51.48 -33.53
N GLU A 12 -20.88 -51.01 -33.09
CA GLU A 12 -21.10 -50.49 -31.73
C GLU A 12 -20.59 -51.50 -30.68
N GLY A 13 -20.07 -51.01 -29.56
CA GLY A 13 -19.57 -51.88 -28.50
C GLY A 13 -19.24 -51.15 -27.20
N VAL A 14 -20.28 -50.87 -26.42
CA VAL A 14 -20.23 -50.56 -25.00
C VAL A 14 -19.73 -51.78 -24.20
N LEU A 15 -18.79 -51.58 -23.27
CA LEU A 15 -18.49 -52.47 -22.11
C LEU A 15 -17.65 -51.61 -21.15
N VAL A 16 -18.05 -51.13 -19.96
CA VAL A 16 -18.78 -51.67 -18.79
C VAL A 16 -18.10 -52.88 -18.13
N ALA A 17 -17.76 -52.66 -16.86
CA ALA A 17 -17.51 -53.59 -15.75
C ALA A 17 -16.12 -54.24 -15.61
N LYS A 18 -15.48 -53.96 -14.46
CA LYS A 18 -15.58 -54.87 -13.31
C LYS A 18 -15.21 -54.22 -11.96
N THR A 19 -16.27 -54.08 -11.18
CA THR A 19 -16.45 -54.08 -9.74
C THR A 19 -15.45 -54.92 -8.92
N TYR A 20 -15.02 -54.40 -7.77
CA TYR A 20 -14.97 -55.19 -6.53
C TYR A 20 -15.62 -54.40 -5.40
N LEU A 21 -16.73 -54.95 -4.90
CA LEU A 21 -17.46 -54.59 -3.70
C LEU A 21 -16.82 -55.36 -2.54
N LEU A 22 -16.60 -54.72 -1.39
CA LEU A 22 -16.71 -55.39 -0.09
C LEU A 22 -17.68 -54.61 0.78
N THR A 23 -18.80 -55.27 1.06
CA THR A 23 -19.89 -54.90 1.96
C THR A 23 -19.49 -55.02 3.42
N ALA A 24 -19.90 -54.05 4.24
CA ALA A 24 -20.40 -54.31 5.59
C ALA A 24 -21.62 -53.43 5.85
N LEU A 25 -22.76 -54.10 5.92
CA LEU A 25 -24.10 -53.60 6.24
C LEU A 25 -24.22 -53.47 7.77
N ILE A 26 -24.73 -52.36 8.30
CA ILE A 26 -25.72 -52.38 9.39
C ILE A 26 -26.77 -51.32 9.10
N MET A 27 -28.02 -51.79 9.17
CA MET A 27 -29.27 -51.18 8.76
C MET A 27 -30.13 -50.99 10.01
N SER A 28 -30.78 -49.83 10.16
CA SER A 28 -32.09 -49.65 10.83
C SER A 28 -32.44 -48.16 10.82
N MET A 29 -33.30 -47.73 9.90
CA MET A 29 -34.77 -47.65 10.01
C MET A 29 -35.24 -46.30 10.60
N THR A 30 -35.90 -45.56 9.72
CA THR A 30 -36.65 -44.33 9.92
C THR A 30 -37.90 -44.52 10.77
N ILE A 31 -38.22 -43.55 11.64
CA ILE A 31 -39.63 -43.18 11.91
C ILE A 31 -39.73 -41.66 11.76
N SER A 32 -40.60 -41.26 10.84
CA SER A 32 -41.04 -39.89 10.61
C SER A 32 -41.91 -39.45 11.78
N GLY A 33 -41.54 -38.34 12.43
CA GLY A 33 -42.31 -37.68 13.46
C GLY A 33 -42.40 -36.19 13.15
N CYS A 34 -43.54 -35.76 12.61
CA CYS A 34 -43.86 -34.36 12.43
C CYS A 34 -44.11 -33.75 13.82
N GLN A 35 -43.22 -32.88 14.30
CA GLN A 35 -43.49 -32.02 15.47
C GLN A 35 -43.15 -30.58 15.13
N VAL A 36 -44.19 -29.75 15.24
CA VAL A 36 -44.12 -28.29 15.21
C VAL A 36 -43.31 -27.84 16.43
N ILE A 37 -42.09 -27.36 16.20
CA ILE A 37 -41.32 -26.69 17.25
C ILE A 37 -41.81 -25.25 17.32
N HIS A 38 -42.52 -24.93 18.40
CA HIS A 38 -42.80 -23.56 18.80
C HIS A 38 -41.49 -22.76 18.88
N ALA A 39 -41.45 -21.61 18.21
CA ALA A 39 -40.40 -20.62 18.35
C ALA A 39 -40.35 -20.14 19.81
N ASN A 40 -39.42 -20.68 20.59
CA ASN A 40 -39.08 -20.12 21.89
C ASN A 40 -38.06 -19.01 21.63
N GLN A 41 -38.44 -17.76 21.92
CA GLN A 41 -37.58 -16.60 21.81
C GLN A 41 -36.48 -16.66 22.88
N GLY A 42 -35.43 -17.43 22.59
CA GLY A 42 -34.16 -17.37 23.31
C GLY A 42 -33.37 -16.17 22.81
N LYS A 43 -33.14 -15.19 23.69
CA LYS A 43 -32.24 -14.06 23.46
C LYS A 43 -30.89 -14.58 22.95
N VAL A 44 -30.55 -14.24 21.72
CA VAL A 44 -29.17 -14.35 21.22
C VAL A 44 -28.35 -13.36 22.05
N ASN A 45 -27.55 -13.88 22.98
CA ASN A 45 -26.49 -13.09 23.59
C ASN A 45 -25.46 -12.79 22.50
N THR A 46 -25.64 -11.66 21.82
CA THR A 46 -24.57 -11.01 21.09
C THR A 46 -23.54 -10.60 22.14
N HIS A 47 -22.54 -11.45 22.35
CA HIS A 47 -21.26 -10.97 22.85
C HIS A 47 -20.70 -10.06 21.75
N SER A 48 -21.14 -8.81 21.74
CA SER A 48 -20.42 -7.75 21.06
C SER A 48 -19.04 -7.75 21.68
N ALA A 49 -18.06 -8.27 20.95
CA ALA A 49 -16.67 -7.99 21.26
C ALA A 49 -16.58 -6.46 21.28
N VAL A 50 -16.40 -5.91 22.48
CA VAL A 50 -16.17 -4.48 22.63
C VAL A 50 -14.79 -4.26 22.01
N ILE A 51 -14.77 -3.78 20.76
CA ILE A 51 -13.54 -3.32 20.11
C ILE A 51 -13.06 -2.12 20.92
N THR A 52 -12.17 -2.39 21.88
CA THR A 52 -11.51 -1.39 22.71
C THR A 52 -10.03 -1.48 22.38
N GLY A 53 -9.52 -0.45 21.69
CA GLY A 53 -8.15 -0.42 21.18
C GLY A 53 -8.07 0.10 19.74
N ALA A 54 -6.85 0.19 19.21
CA ALA A 54 -6.50 0.78 17.91
C ALA A 54 -7.37 0.29 16.73
N ASP A 55 -7.99 -0.89 16.84
CA ASP A 55 -8.91 -1.49 15.86
C ASP A 55 -10.21 -0.68 15.60
N ALA A 56 -10.57 0.27 16.47
CA ALA A 56 -11.70 1.17 16.23
C ALA A 56 -11.39 2.32 15.25
N HIS A 57 -10.11 2.56 14.95
CA HIS A 57 -9.65 3.63 14.05
C HIS A 57 -9.16 3.03 12.73
N THR A 58 -9.93 3.21 11.66
CA THR A 58 -9.46 2.87 10.32
C THR A 58 -8.30 3.81 9.92
N PRO A 59 -7.20 3.31 9.32
CA PRO A 59 -6.06 4.15 8.94
C PRO A 59 -6.41 5.30 7.99
N GLU A 60 -7.42 5.09 7.15
CA GLU A 60 -8.01 6.12 6.28
C GLU A 60 -9.54 5.93 6.26
N HIS A 61 -10.29 7.02 6.12
CA HIS A 61 -11.74 6.97 5.95
C HIS A 61 -12.11 6.58 4.51
N ALA A 62 -13.23 5.86 4.36
CA ALA A 62 -13.75 5.55 3.04
C ALA A 62 -14.25 6.82 2.33
N THR A 63 -13.88 7.00 1.06
CA THR A 63 -14.34 8.11 0.21
C THR A 63 -15.32 7.67 -0.89
N GLY A 64 -16.06 6.58 -0.63
CA GLY A 64 -17.04 6.01 -1.56
C GLY A 64 -16.48 4.97 -2.54
N LEU A 65 -17.34 4.47 -3.41
CA LEU A 65 -17.01 3.50 -4.46
C LEU A 65 -16.92 4.21 -5.82
N THR A 66 -15.98 3.80 -6.65
CA THR A 66 -15.84 4.29 -8.03
C THR A 66 -15.79 3.10 -8.97
N GLU A 67 -16.68 3.08 -9.98
CA GLU A 67 -16.62 2.09 -11.04
C GLU A 67 -15.38 2.33 -11.90
N GLN A 68 -14.57 1.28 -12.07
CA GLN A 68 -13.40 1.31 -12.94
C GLN A 68 -13.67 0.46 -14.18
N LYS A 69 -13.30 0.99 -15.35
CA LYS A 69 -13.35 0.21 -16.59
C LYS A 69 -12.14 -0.70 -16.67
N GLN A 70 -12.34 -1.95 -17.07
CA GLN A 70 -11.24 -2.85 -17.39
C GLN A 70 -10.44 -2.27 -18.57
N VAL A 71 -9.12 -2.25 -18.44
CA VAL A 71 -8.18 -1.84 -19.49
C VAL A 71 -7.34 -3.04 -19.88
N ILE A 72 -7.13 -3.24 -21.18
CA ILE A 72 -6.30 -4.32 -21.75
C ILE A 72 -5.15 -3.66 -22.51
N ALA A 73 -3.93 -4.14 -22.29
CA ALA A 73 -2.72 -3.69 -22.98
C ALA A 73 -1.82 -4.88 -23.33
N SER A 74 -1.01 -4.73 -24.37
CA SER A 74 -0.15 -5.81 -24.89
C SER A 74 1.31 -5.69 -24.46
N ASP A 75 1.81 -4.47 -24.24
CA ASP A 75 3.25 -4.22 -24.01
C ASP A 75 3.57 -3.98 -22.53
N PHE A 76 2.82 -3.07 -21.90
CA PHE A 76 2.98 -2.74 -20.49
C PHE A 76 1.69 -2.17 -19.90
N MET A 77 1.60 -2.18 -18.57
CA MET A 77 0.47 -1.68 -17.81
C MET A 77 0.95 -0.93 -16.57
N VAL A 78 0.28 0.15 -16.21
CA VAL A 78 0.44 0.83 -14.92
C VAL A 78 -0.94 0.99 -14.29
N ALA A 79 -1.04 0.66 -13.01
CA ALA A 79 -2.24 0.90 -12.22
C ALA A 79 -1.83 1.58 -10.92
N SER A 80 -2.48 2.69 -10.60
CA SER A 80 -2.30 3.41 -9.33
C SER A 80 -3.60 4.12 -8.93
N ALA A 81 -3.69 4.56 -7.67
CA ALA A 81 -4.91 5.16 -7.11
C ALA A 81 -5.25 6.55 -7.68
N ASN A 82 -4.30 7.20 -8.38
CA ASN A 82 -4.49 8.52 -8.96
C ASN A 82 -4.14 8.55 -10.46
N PRO A 83 -5.01 9.10 -11.33
CA PRO A 83 -4.76 9.13 -12.78
C PRO A 83 -3.48 9.89 -13.16
N LEU A 84 -3.09 10.94 -12.42
CA LEU A 84 -1.85 11.67 -12.69
C LEU A 84 -0.61 10.84 -12.39
N ALA A 85 -0.65 10.02 -11.33
CA ALA A 85 0.43 9.09 -11.01
C ALA A 85 0.50 7.92 -12.00
N THR A 86 -0.65 7.39 -12.41
CA THR A 86 -0.72 6.38 -13.48
C THR A 86 -0.14 6.91 -14.78
N GLN A 87 -0.48 8.14 -15.17
CA GLN A 87 0.08 8.79 -16.35
C GLN A 87 1.60 8.99 -16.23
N ALA A 88 2.10 9.40 -15.06
CA ALA A 88 3.53 9.56 -14.82
C ALA A 88 4.30 8.24 -15.03
N GLY A 89 3.80 7.13 -14.48
CA GLY A 89 4.39 5.81 -14.70
C GLY A 89 4.29 5.36 -16.15
N TYR A 90 3.14 5.57 -16.79
CA TYR A 90 2.93 5.25 -18.20
C TYR A 90 3.93 5.99 -19.10
N ASP A 91 4.14 7.29 -18.87
CA ASP A 91 5.08 8.10 -19.66
C ASP A 91 6.51 7.58 -19.53
N ILE A 92 6.90 7.07 -18.36
CA ILE A 92 8.21 6.44 -18.14
C ILE A 92 8.33 5.11 -18.90
N LEU A 93 7.34 4.23 -18.82
CA LEU A 93 7.36 2.96 -19.56
C LEU A 93 7.35 3.20 -21.08
N LYS A 94 6.59 4.18 -21.55
CA LYS A 94 6.56 4.60 -22.95
C LYS A 94 7.91 5.11 -23.46
N GLN A 95 8.74 5.68 -22.58
CA GLN A 95 10.11 6.10 -22.88
C GLN A 95 11.13 4.94 -22.85
N GLY A 96 10.68 3.70 -22.65
CA GLY A 96 11.54 2.52 -22.53
C GLY A 96 12.08 2.29 -21.12
N GLY A 97 11.50 2.93 -20.10
CA GLY A 97 11.83 2.69 -18.70
C GLY A 97 11.37 1.33 -18.20
N SER A 98 12.00 0.87 -17.12
CA SER A 98 11.61 -0.38 -16.46
C SER A 98 10.43 -0.18 -15.50
N ALA A 99 9.88 -1.28 -14.98
CA ALA A 99 8.89 -1.21 -13.91
C ALA A 99 9.45 -0.49 -12.64
N ALA A 100 10.75 -0.61 -12.38
CA ALA A 100 11.40 0.11 -11.29
C ALA A 100 11.47 1.62 -11.55
N ASP A 101 11.74 2.03 -12.80
CA ASP A 101 11.72 3.45 -13.19
C ASP A 101 10.31 4.05 -13.06
N ALA A 102 9.30 3.32 -13.55
CA ALA A 102 7.91 3.77 -13.47
C ALA A 102 7.44 3.88 -12.02
N MET A 103 7.87 2.97 -11.13
CA MET A 103 7.58 3.02 -9.70
C MET A 103 8.06 4.34 -9.06
N VAL A 104 9.26 4.82 -9.42
CA VAL A 104 9.79 6.10 -8.88
C VAL A 104 8.91 7.29 -9.27
N ALA A 105 8.50 7.35 -10.54
CA ALA A 105 7.63 8.41 -11.04
C ALA A 105 6.23 8.35 -10.43
N VAL A 106 5.66 7.15 -10.30
CA VAL A 106 4.35 6.91 -9.67
C VAL A 106 4.40 7.33 -8.20
N GLN A 107 5.34 6.81 -7.41
CA GLN A 107 5.42 7.08 -5.97
C GLN A 107 5.67 8.55 -5.68
N THR A 108 6.55 9.21 -6.43
CA THR A 108 6.82 10.63 -6.24
C THR A 108 5.61 11.49 -6.63
N THR A 109 4.88 11.09 -7.68
CA THR A 109 3.63 11.79 -8.06
C THR A 109 2.55 11.59 -7.01
N LEU A 110 2.34 10.37 -6.50
CA LEU A 110 1.41 10.10 -5.40
C LEU A 110 1.73 10.91 -4.14
N SER A 111 3.02 11.10 -3.84
CA SER A 111 3.46 11.95 -2.72
C SER A 111 2.98 13.41 -2.82
N LEU A 112 2.60 13.86 -4.01
CA LEU A 112 2.05 15.19 -4.28
C LEU A 112 0.51 15.16 -4.37
N VAL A 113 -0.03 14.25 -5.17
CA VAL A 113 -1.45 14.28 -5.58
C VAL A 113 -2.38 13.42 -4.71
N GLU A 114 -1.82 12.55 -3.87
CA GLU A 114 -2.51 11.72 -2.89
C GLU A 114 -1.74 11.70 -1.54
N PRO A 115 -1.43 12.89 -0.97
CA PRO A 115 -0.50 13.03 0.17
C PRO A 115 -1.04 12.45 1.48
N GLN A 116 -2.33 12.14 1.56
CA GLN A 116 -2.94 11.53 2.74
C GLN A 116 -2.60 10.04 2.89
N SER A 117 -2.23 9.36 1.80
CA SER A 117 -2.08 7.90 1.78
C SER A 117 -0.63 7.44 1.66
N SER A 118 0.21 8.16 0.90
CA SER A 118 1.64 7.86 0.78
C SER A 118 2.46 9.13 0.55
N GLY A 119 3.77 9.07 0.85
CA GLY A 119 4.63 10.23 0.65
C GLY A 119 6.10 9.94 0.88
N LEU A 120 6.98 10.80 0.35
CA LEU A 120 8.44 10.72 0.57
C LEU A 120 8.84 10.74 2.06
N GLY A 121 7.95 11.17 2.95
CA GLY A 121 8.15 11.19 4.40
C GLY A 121 7.79 9.87 5.12
N GLY A 122 7.34 8.84 4.42
CA GLY A 122 6.94 7.56 5.02
C GLY A 122 7.77 6.37 4.51
N GLY A 123 7.18 5.18 4.65
CA GLY A 123 7.74 3.91 4.22
C GLY A 123 6.82 3.10 3.30
N ALA A 124 7.39 2.09 2.66
CA ALA A 124 6.70 1.20 1.75
C ALA A 124 7.36 -0.18 1.69
N PHE A 125 6.59 -1.15 1.16
CA PHE A 125 7.08 -2.46 0.80
C PHE A 125 6.99 -2.62 -0.72
N VAL A 126 8.00 -3.23 -1.34
CA VAL A 126 7.98 -3.53 -2.77
C VAL A 126 8.19 -5.02 -2.98
N LEU A 127 7.28 -5.65 -3.72
CA LEU A 127 7.48 -6.98 -4.29
C LEU A 127 7.94 -6.79 -5.73
N TYR A 128 9.12 -7.33 -6.06
CA TYR A 128 9.71 -7.16 -7.38
C TYR A 128 10.04 -8.52 -7.99
N TRP A 129 9.44 -8.81 -9.15
CA TRP A 129 9.75 -9.98 -9.96
C TRP A 129 10.84 -9.64 -10.98
N ASP A 130 12.03 -10.21 -10.78
CA ASP A 130 13.08 -10.16 -11.79
C ASP A 130 12.84 -11.29 -12.81
N ASN A 131 12.43 -10.92 -14.02
CA ASN A 131 12.13 -11.89 -15.07
C ASN A 131 13.38 -12.55 -15.68
N THR A 132 14.56 -11.93 -15.53
CA THR A 132 15.83 -12.50 -15.99
C THR A 132 16.30 -13.56 -15.00
N ALA A 133 16.30 -13.22 -13.71
CA ALA A 133 16.70 -14.14 -12.64
C ALA A 133 15.59 -15.12 -12.23
N LYS A 134 14.36 -14.94 -12.73
CA LYS A 134 13.16 -15.72 -12.36
C LYS A 134 12.94 -15.79 -10.85
N THR A 135 13.17 -14.65 -10.18
CA THR A 135 13.16 -14.57 -8.72
C THR A 135 12.25 -13.44 -8.25
N LEU A 136 11.40 -13.74 -7.26
CA LEU A 136 10.64 -12.74 -6.52
C LEU A 136 11.46 -12.28 -5.31
N THR A 137 11.78 -10.99 -5.26
CA THR A 137 12.43 -10.36 -4.10
C THR A 137 11.47 -9.38 -3.46
N THR A 138 11.50 -9.28 -2.12
CA THR A 138 10.75 -8.26 -1.41
C THR A 138 11.69 -7.27 -0.74
N PHE A 139 11.40 -5.99 -0.88
CA PHE A 139 12.18 -4.88 -0.32
C PHE A 139 11.37 -4.22 0.78
N ASP A 140 11.93 -4.25 1.99
CA ASP A 140 11.43 -3.58 3.17
C ASP A 140 12.03 -2.18 3.27
N GLY A 141 11.23 -1.20 2.86
CA GLY A 141 11.45 0.21 3.14
C GLY A 141 10.45 0.71 4.19
N ARG A 142 10.17 -0.05 5.24
CA ARG A 142 9.38 0.42 6.39
C ARG A 142 10.17 1.42 7.20
N GLU A 143 9.49 2.41 7.77
CA GLU A 143 10.10 3.36 8.70
C GLU A 143 10.69 2.63 9.91
N THR A 144 11.84 3.10 10.39
CA THR A 144 12.42 2.64 11.66
C THR A 144 12.08 3.61 12.79
N ALA A 145 11.91 3.09 14.00
CA ALA A 145 11.84 3.96 15.17
C ALA A 145 13.19 4.70 15.36
N PRO A 146 13.19 5.97 15.77
CA PRO A 146 14.41 6.66 16.15
C PRO A 146 15.19 5.87 17.21
N MET A 147 16.53 5.88 17.17
CA MET A 147 17.38 5.14 18.10
C MET A 147 17.14 5.49 19.57
N ARG A 148 16.62 6.69 19.85
CA ARG A 148 16.30 7.13 21.22
C ARG A 148 14.92 6.69 21.70
N ALA A 149 14.10 6.11 20.83
CA ALA A 149 12.77 5.62 21.18
C ALA A 149 12.89 4.54 22.26
N THR A 150 12.06 4.65 23.29
CA THR A 150 11.96 3.66 24.36
C THR A 150 10.60 2.94 24.29
N PRO A 151 10.44 1.77 24.92
CA PRO A 151 9.14 1.09 24.99
C PRO A 151 8.01 1.96 25.57
N GLU A 152 8.34 2.95 26.41
CA GLU A 152 7.40 3.85 27.07
C GLU A 152 7.03 5.08 26.21
N LEU A 153 7.53 5.21 24.97
CA LEU A 153 7.36 6.39 24.12
C LEU A 153 5.90 6.86 23.98
N PHE A 154 4.94 5.92 24.03
CA PHE A 154 3.51 6.17 23.90
C PHE A 154 2.72 5.97 25.20
N LEU A 155 3.41 6.02 26.35
CA LEU A 155 2.78 6.02 27.67
C LEU A 155 2.78 7.45 28.25
N ASP A 156 1.76 7.76 29.04
CA ASP A 156 1.72 8.96 29.85
C ASP A 156 2.56 8.82 31.14
N LYS A 157 2.56 9.87 31.96
CA LYS A 157 3.33 9.92 33.21
C LYS A 157 2.90 8.87 34.25
N ASP A 158 1.70 8.34 34.13
CA ASP A 158 1.11 7.33 35.03
C ASP A 158 1.25 5.91 34.44
N GLY A 159 1.95 5.78 33.31
CA GLY A 159 2.21 4.52 32.61
C GLY A 159 1.04 4.01 31.77
N GLN A 160 0.01 4.83 31.53
CA GLN A 160 -1.14 4.47 30.71
C GLN A 160 -0.91 4.82 29.24
N PRO A 161 -1.44 4.06 28.27
CA PRO A 161 -1.34 4.42 26.86
C PRO A 161 -1.95 5.80 26.55
N LEU A 162 -1.25 6.59 25.75
CA LEU A 162 -1.78 7.84 25.21
C LEU A 162 -3.03 7.58 24.35
N LYS A 163 -3.92 8.57 24.25
CA LYS A 163 -5.01 8.50 23.27
C LYS A 163 -4.43 8.49 21.86
N PHE A 164 -5.09 7.78 20.97
CA PHE A 164 -4.59 7.53 19.62
C PHE A 164 -4.16 8.82 18.88
N MET A 165 -5.03 9.82 18.77
CA MET A 165 -4.70 11.06 18.06
C MET A 165 -3.74 11.99 18.81
N GLU A 166 -3.61 11.84 20.14
CA GLU A 166 -2.58 12.54 20.92
C GLU A 166 -1.19 11.95 20.63
N ALA A 167 -1.11 10.63 20.42
CA ALA A 167 0.11 9.95 20.01
C ALA A 167 0.48 10.27 18.55
N VAL A 168 -0.48 10.10 17.63
CA VAL A 168 -0.27 10.12 16.16
C VAL A 168 0.14 11.50 15.63
N VAL A 169 -0.61 12.56 15.98
CA VAL A 169 -0.40 13.87 15.35
C VAL A 169 0.73 14.62 16.04
N GLY A 170 1.81 14.90 15.30
CA GLY A 170 2.99 15.63 15.78
C GLY A 170 4.29 14.93 15.44
N GLY A 171 5.38 15.31 16.11
CA GLY A 171 6.69 14.72 15.91
C GLY A 171 6.87 13.33 16.55
N ARG A 172 6.16 13.04 17.65
CA ARG A 172 6.35 11.79 18.44
C ARG A 172 6.23 10.52 17.61
N SER A 173 5.25 10.46 16.71
CA SER A 173 4.99 9.27 15.89
C SER A 173 5.81 9.20 14.60
N VAL A 174 6.75 10.14 14.39
CA VAL A 174 7.56 10.17 13.18
C VAL A 174 8.71 9.17 13.29
N GLY A 175 8.60 8.08 12.53
CA GLY A 175 9.71 7.18 12.22
C GLY A 175 10.63 7.76 11.14
N THR A 176 11.75 7.10 10.90
CA THR A 176 12.71 7.49 9.85
C THR A 176 12.09 7.27 8.46
N PRO A 177 11.90 8.32 7.65
CA PRO A 177 11.41 8.19 6.27
C PRO A 177 12.30 7.27 5.45
N ALA A 178 11.68 6.43 4.62
CA ALA A 178 12.35 5.31 3.98
C ALA A 178 12.21 5.30 2.46
N ILE A 179 11.09 5.83 1.94
CA ILE A 179 10.73 5.79 0.52
C ILE A 179 11.84 6.33 -0.40
N PRO A 180 12.53 7.46 -0.12
CA PRO A 180 13.59 7.93 -1.01
C PRO A 180 14.73 6.92 -1.14
N LYS A 181 15.10 6.23 -0.05
CA LYS A 181 16.15 5.21 -0.08
C LYS A 181 15.68 3.93 -0.75
N LEU A 182 14.44 3.53 -0.54
CA LEU A 182 13.80 2.40 -1.22
C LEU A 182 13.77 2.58 -2.74
N MET A 183 13.30 3.75 -3.21
CA MET A 183 13.26 4.09 -4.63
C MET A 183 14.66 4.07 -5.26
N GLU A 184 15.64 4.70 -4.60
CA GLU A 184 17.03 4.71 -5.08
C GLU A 184 17.61 3.30 -5.15
N THR A 185 17.40 2.47 -4.11
CA THR A 185 17.93 1.10 -4.04
C THR A 185 17.40 0.23 -5.17
N ILE A 186 16.09 0.28 -5.42
CA ILE A 186 15.44 -0.52 -6.47
C ILE A 186 15.84 0.00 -7.86
N HIS A 187 15.88 1.32 -8.05
CA HIS A 187 16.32 1.92 -9.31
C HIS A 187 17.79 1.60 -9.63
N GLN A 188 18.69 1.63 -8.65
CA GLN A 188 20.09 1.28 -8.88
C GLN A 188 20.28 -0.16 -9.38
N ARG A 189 19.37 -1.07 -8.99
CA ARG A 189 19.43 -2.47 -9.38
C ARG A 189 18.69 -2.79 -10.67
N TYR A 190 17.54 -2.15 -10.88
CA TYR A 190 16.59 -2.54 -11.93
C TYR A 190 16.14 -1.38 -12.83
N GLY A 191 16.61 -0.17 -12.57
CA GLY A 191 16.34 1.00 -13.40
C GLY A 191 17.16 1.02 -14.67
N VAL A 192 16.63 1.64 -15.72
CA VAL A 192 17.30 1.76 -17.02
C VAL A 192 17.41 3.21 -17.50
N LEU A 193 16.46 4.07 -17.15
CA LEU A 193 16.53 5.49 -17.48
C LEU A 193 17.42 6.27 -16.50
N PRO A 194 17.93 7.46 -16.86
CA PRO A 194 18.65 8.29 -15.91
C PRO A 194 17.75 8.73 -14.74
N TRP A 195 18.18 8.50 -13.50
CA TRP A 195 17.45 8.82 -12.26
C TRP A 195 16.72 10.17 -12.30
N GLY A 196 17.41 11.24 -12.67
CA GLY A 196 16.83 12.60 -12.69
C GLY A 196 15.60 12.74 -13.60
N LYS A 197 15.50 11.95 -14.68
CA LYS A 197 14.36 11.99 -15.62
C LYS A 197 13.07 11.44 -15.03
N LEU A 198 13.17 10.60 -14.00
CA LEU A 198 12.00 9.99 -13.35
C LEU A 198 11.15 11.02 -12.57
N PHE A 199 11.69 12.22 -12.35
CA PHE A 199 11.09 13.26 -11.53
C PHE A 199 10.49 14.42 -12.34
N ASP A 200 10.63 14.42 -13.66
CA ASP A 200 10.19 15.54 -14.52
C ASP A 200 8.69 15.83 -14.34
N THR A 201 7.85 14.78 -14.33
CA THR A 201 6.40 14.91 -14.14
C THR A 201 6.01 15.46 -12.76
N PRO A 202 6.41 14.86 -11.62
CA PRO A 202 6.04 15.38 -10.31
C PRO A 202 6.57 16.80 -10.06
N ILE A 203 7.77 17.15 -10.54
CA ILE A 203 8.30 18.52 -10.44
C ILE A 203 7.42 19.50 -11.23
N ARG A 204 7.04 19.13 -12.46
CA ARG A 204 6.17 19.97 -13.30
C ARG A 204 4.81 20.17 -12.66
N LEU A 205 4.16 19.10 -12.18
CA LEU A 205 2.87 19.18 -11.50
C LEU A 205 2.94 20.03 -10.23
N ALA A 206 4.01 19.91 -9.44
CA ALA A 206 4.19 20.71 -8.24
C ALA A 206 4.33 22.21 -8.53
N LYS A 207 5.00 22.57 -9.64
CA LYS A 207 5.21 23.97 -10.07
C LYS A 207 4.00 24.59 -10.77
N GLN A 208 3.44 23.87 -11.73
CA GLN A 208 2.32 24.35 -12.55
C GLN A 208 0.98 24.22 -11.83
N GLY A 209 0.91 23.29 -10.89
CA GLY A 209 -0.28 22.93 -10.13
C GLY A 209 -0.97 21.70 -10.71
N PHE A 210 -1.79 21.08 -9.88
CA PHE A 210 -2.65 19.97 -10.24
C PHE A 210 -4.05 20.20 -9.66
N GLU A 211 -5.05 19.57 -10.28
CA GLU A 211 -6.42 19.64 -9.80
C GLU A 211 -6.60 18.78 -8.55
N VAL A 212 -7.14 19.36 -7.49
CA VAL A 212 -7.48 18.64 -6.25
C VAL A 212 -8.59 17.64 -6.55
N SER A 213 -8.31 16.36 -6.31
CA SER A 213 -9.29 15.29 -6.52
C SER A 213 -10.41 15.33 -5.47
N PRO A 214 -11.60 14.78 -5.77
CA PRO A 214 -12.66 14.62 -4.76
C PRO A 214 -12.18 13.88 -3.50
N ARG A 215 -11.37 12.83 -3.66
CA ARG A 215 -10.80 12.06 -2.54
C ARG A 215 -9.92 12.94 -1.64
N LEU A 216 -9.02 13.73 -2.23
CA LEU A 216 -8.14 14.61 -1.47
C LEU A 216 -8.96 15.69 -0.72
N ALA A 217 -9.95 16.30 -1.38
CA ALA A 217 -10.81 17.30 -0.74
C ALA A 217 -11.56 16.72 0.47
N ILE A 218 -12.18 15.55 0.32
CA ILE A 218 -12.87 14.85 1.43
C ILE A 218 -11.90 14.53 2.56
N SER A 219 -10.71 14.02 2.25
CA SER A 219 -9.70 13.70 3.27
C SER A 219 -9.24 14.95 4.02
N VAL A 220 -9.08 16.09 3.34
CA VAL A 220 -8.67 17.36 3.97
C VAL A 220 -9.78 17.88 4.88
N GLU A 221 -11.03 17.85 4.43
CA GLU A 221 -12.20 18.24 5.24
C GLU A 221 -12.30 17.40 6.52
N GLN A 222 -12.24 16.06 6.39
CA GLN A 222 -12.31 15.14 7.53
C GLN A 222 -11.17 15.31 8.53
N ASN A 223 -10.00 15.78 8.08
CA ASN A 223 -8.81 15.96 8.91
C ASN A 223 -8.53 17.43 9.24
N GLN A 224 -9.45 18.36 8.96
CA GLN A 224 -9.22 19.80 9.11
C GLN A 224 -8.68 20.18 10.49
N GLN A 225 -9.21 19.59 11.56
CA GLN A 225 -8.75 19.88 12.92
C GLN A 225 -7.26 19.53 13.13
N HIS A 226 -6.81 18.40 12.59
CA HIS A 226 -5.43 17.96 12.71
C HIS A 226 -4.50 18.75 11.77
N LEU A 227 -4.96 19.07 10.57
CA LEU A 227 -4.20 19.87 9.60
C LEU A 227 -4.03 21.33 10.07
N ALA A 228 -5.00 21.87 10.81
CA ALA A 228 -4.94 23.20 11.42
C ALA A 228 -3.91 23.32 12.55
N ARG A 229 -3.44 22.20 13.11
CA ARG A 229 -2.57 22.16 14.30
C ARG A 229 -1.23 22.88 14.09
N TYR A 230 -0.67 22.80 12.88
CA TYR A 230 0.61 23.42 12.53
C TYR A 230 0.45 24.44 11.41
N PRO A 231 0.98 25.69 11.55
CA PRO A 231 0.75 26.75 10.57
C PRO A 231 1.15 26.42 9.13
N LYS A 232 2.25 25.69 8.92
CA LYS A 232 2.69 25.29 7.56
C LYS A 232 1.70 24.35 6.89
N THR A 233 1.24 23.34 7.61
CA THR A 233 0.25 22.37 7.11
C THR A 233 -1.09 23.06 6.87
N ALA A 234 -1.52 23.91 7.79
CA ALA A 234 -2.74 24.71 7.65
C ALA A 234 -2.68 25.64 6.44
N ALA A 235 -1.58 26.34 6.21
CA ALA A 235 -1.43 27.23 5.06
C ALA A 235 -1.54 26.49 3.72
N TYR A 236 -1.13 25.22 3.67
CA TYR A 236 -1.16 24.42 2.45
C TYR A 236 -2.53 23.77 2.20
N PHE A 237 -3.16 23.18 3.22
CA PHE A 237 -4.42 22.43 3.06
C PHE A 237 -5.68 23.21 3.47
N LEU A 238 -5.53 24.30 4.24
CA LEU A 238 -6.62 25.13 4.75
C LEU A 238 -6.38 26.61 4.40
N PRO A 239 -6.19 26.97 3.12
CA PRO A 239 -5.96 28.37 2.76
C PRO A 239 -7.10 29.25 3.27
N ASN A 240 -6.76 30.33 3.99
CA ASN A 240 -7.70 31.20 4.70
C ASN A 240 -8.60 30.49 5.73
N GLY A 241 -8.13 29.36 6.27
CA GLY A 241 -8.88 28.55 7.25
C GLY A 241 -9.94 27.64 6.64
N VAL A 242 -10.04 27.57 5.31
CA VAL A 242 -11.05 26.77 4.59
C VAL A 242 -10.39 25.55 3.93
N PRO A 243 -10.92 24.33 4.12
CA PRO A 243 -10.46 23.13 3.42
C PRO A 243 -10.37 23.30 1.91
N LEU A 244 -9.32 22.74 1.31
CA LEU A 244 -9.21 22.63 -0.15
C LEU A 244 -10.46 21.98 -0.75
N GLN A 245 -10.92 22.54 -1.87
CA GLN A 245 -12.10 22.07 -2.58
C GLN A 245 -11.68 21.26 -3.81
N ALA A 246 -12.46 20.23 -4.14
CA ALA A 246 -12.25 19.48 -5.38
C ALA A 246 -12.32 20.41 -6.60
N GLY A 247 -11.51 20.15 -7.61
CA GLY A 247 -11.41 21.02 -8.80
C GLY A 247 -10.50 22.23 -8.64
N SER A 248 -10.09 22.59 -7.41
CA SER A 248 -9.15 23.70 -7.21
C SER A 248 -7.75 23.35 -7.70
N LEU A 249 -7.02 24.35 -8.20
CA LEU A 249 -5.63 24.18 -8.64
C LEU A 249 -4.67 24.35 -7.45
N LEU A 250 -3.98 23.29 -7.06
CA LEU A 250 -3.03 23.29 -5.95
C LEU A 250 -1.59 23.24 -6.45
N LYS A 251 -0.74 24.14 -5.93
CA LYS A 251 0.70 24.20 -6.22
C LYS A 251 1.52 23.93 -4.97
N ASN A 252 2.69 23.32 -5.11
CA ASN A 252 3.61 23.08 -4.01
C ASN A 252 5.06 23.29 -4.44
N LEU A 253 5.51 24.55 -4.41
CA LEU A 253 6.87 24.91 -4.82
C LEU A 253 7.94 24.34 -3.89
N GLU A 254 7.67 24.27 -2.58
CA GLU A 254 8.60 23.67 -1.61
C GLU A 254 8.79 22.16 -1.86
N PHE A 255 7.72 21.45 -2.23
CA PHE A 255 7.81 20.07 -2.69
C PHE A 255 8.60 19.96 -3.99
N ALA A 256 8.35 20.83 -4.97
CA ALA A 256 9.08 20.84 -6.23
C ALA A 256 10.60 20.98 -6.00
N ASP A 257 11.00 21.88 -5.08
CA ASP A 257 12.41 22.07 -4.72
C ASP A 257 13.00 20.83 -4.05
N SER A 258 12.24 20.20 -3.15
CA SER A 258 12.66 18.96 -2.46
C SER A 258 12.84 17.81 -3.45
N VAL A 259 11.92 17.65 -4.41
CA VAL A 259 12.01 16.64 -5.46
C VAL A 259 13.12 16.96 -6.46
N GLN A 260 13.37 18.23 -6.77
CA GLN A 260 14.51 18.64 -7.60
C GLN A 260 15.85 18.26 -6.94
N ALA A 261 15.95 18.42 -5.61
CA ALA A 261 17.13 17.97 -4.86
C ALA A 261 17.27 16.45 -4.89
N LEU A 262 16.17 15.70 -4.73
CA LEU A 262 16.15 14.24 -4.85
C LEU A 262 16.59 13.78 -6.25
N ALA A 263 16.11 14.44 -7.30
CA ALA A 263 16.49 14.16 -8.68
C ALA A 263 17.98 14.42 -8.96
N ALA A 264 18.57 15.42 -8.30
CA ALA A 264 19.97 15.80 -8.50
C ALA A 264 20.95 15.02 -7.61
N GLN A 265 20.54 14.62 -6.41
CA GLN A 265 21.46 14.12 -5.38
C GLN A 265 21.12 12.70 -4.90
N GLY A 266 20.06 12.09 -5.42
CA GLY A 266 19.56 10.80 -4.93
C GLY A 266 18.96 10.91 -3.53
N ALA A 267 18.78 9.77 -2.86
CA ALA A 267 18.15 9.68 -1.54
C ALA A 267 18.88 10.52 -0.48
N LYS A 268 20.17 10.79 -0.70
CA LYS A 268 21.01 11.67 0.12
C LYS A 268 20.38 13.03 0.36
N ALA A 269 19.60 13.55 -0.60
CA ALA A 269 18.92 14.83 -0.48
C ALA A 269 18.01 14.93 0.76
N LEU A 270 17.33 13.83 1.12
CA LEU A 270 16.38 13.78 2.24
C LEU A 270 16.96 13.07 3.48
N HIS A 271 17.99 12.26 3.32
CA HIS A 271 18.60 11.50 4.41
C HIS A 271 19.83 12.20 5.02
N THR A 272 20.37 13.20 4.34
CA THR A 272 21.46 14.03 4.85
C THR A 272 21.27 15.49 4.41
N GLY A 273 22.08 16.40 4.96
CA GLY A 273 22.06 17.80 4.53
C GLY A 273 20.71 18.50 4.78
N LYS A 274 20.48 19.60 4.06
CA LYS A 274 19.47 20.62 4.42
C LYS A 274 18.08 20.05 4.70
N TYR A 275 17.56 19.14 3.88
CA TYR A 275 16.21 18.61 4.09
C TYR A 275 16.16 17.64 5.27
N ALA A 276 17.21 16.84 5.52
CA ALA A 276 17.32 16.05 6.73
C ALA A 276 17.31 16.93 7.99
N GLN A 277 18.06 18.05 7.99
CA GLN A 277 18.00 19.03 9.09
C GLN A 277 16.61 19.63 9.26
N ASN A 278 15.93 19.97 8.17
CA ASN A 278 14.57 20.51 8.24
C ASN A 278 13.58 19.50 8.84
N ILE A 279 13.64 18.23 8.43
CA ILE A 279 12.80 17.15 8.95
C ILE A 279 13.03 17.00 10.45
N VAL A 280 14.28 16.79 10.88
CA VAL A 280 14.65 16.62 12.30
C VAL A 280 14.24 17.84 13.13
N SER A 281 14.47 19.04 12.61
CA SER A 281 14.09 20.28 13.29
C SER A 281 12.58 20.37 13.52
N VAL A 282 11.76 20.06 12.52
CA VAL A 282 10.29 20.09 12.66
C VAL A 282 9.80 19.01 13.63
N VAL A 283 10.38 17.81 13.56
CA VAL A 283 10.03 16.68 14.44
C VAL A 283 10.35 16.99 15.89
N GLN A 284 11.57 17.44 16.19
CA GLN A 284 12.02 17.68 17.56
C GLN A 284 11.39 18.94 18.17
N ASN A 285 11.10 19.96 17.37
CA ASN A 285 10.56 21.24 17.84
C ASN A 285 9.03 21.38 17.69
N ALA A 286 8.31 20.28 17.43
CA ALA A 286 6.84 20.31 17.45
C ALA A 286 6.36 20.74 18.85
N LYS A 287 5.67 21.89 18.92
CA LYS A 287 5.40 22.62 20.17
C LYS A 287 4.71 21.80 21.26
N ASP A 288 3.89 20.84 20.87
CA ASP A 288 2.94 20.16 21.74
C ASP A 288 3.05 18.63 21.68
N ASN A 289 3.81 18.07 20.73
CA ASN A 289 4.07 16.64 20.63
C ASN A 289 5.42 16.37 19.94
N PRO A 290 6.55 16.73 20.56
CA PRO A 290 7.88 16.59 19.97
C PRO A 290 8.28 15.13 19.79
N GLY A 291 9.05 14.86 18.73
CA GLY A 291 9.61 13.55 18.42
C GLY A 291 11.08 13.41 18.74
N GLN A 292 11.60 12.22 18.47
CA GLN A 292 12.95 11.85 18.85
C GLN A 292 13.91 11.63 17.68
N LEU A 293 13.41 11.69 16.44
CA LEU A 293 14.18 11.53 15.21
C LEU A 293 15.41 12.43 15.19
N SER A 294 16.55 11.87 14.79
CA SER A 294 17.84 12.53 14.69
C SER A 294 18.41 12.46 13.29
N LEU A 295 19.47 13.23 13.03
CA LEU A 295 20.19 13.16 11.75
C LEU A 295 20.87 11.79 11.56
N GLN A 296 21.29 11.15 12.64
CA GLN A 296 21.92 9.83 12.59
C GLN A 296 20.89 8.77 12.18
N ASP A 297 19.66 8.86 12.70
CA ASP A 297 18.58 7.96 12.28
C ASP A 297 18.35 8.01 10.76
N LEU A 298 18.33 9.23 10.20
CA LEU A 298 18.20 9.45 8.76
C LEU A 298 19.43 8.96 7.97
N SER A 299 20.65 9.25 8.43
CA SER A 299 21.85 8.87 7.67
C SER A 299 22.08 7.36 7.63
N ASP A 300 21.65 6.66 8.67
CA ASP A 300 21.92 5.23 8.85
C ASP A 300 20.81 4.33 8.33
N TYR A 301 19.72 4.93 7.83
CA TYR A 301 18.60 4.18 7.29
C TYR A 301 19.05 3.26 6.14
N GLN A 302 18.60 2.00 6.19
CA GLN A 302 18.87 0.99 5.17
C GLN A 302 17.58 0.29 4.78
N VAL A 303 17.45 0.00 3.50
CA VAL A 303 16.42 -0.89 2.96
C VAL A 303 16.85 -2.32 3.21
N VAL A 304 15.92 -3.17 3.67
CA VAL A 304 16.21 -4.57 3.96
C VAL A 304 15.58 -5.45 2.89
N GLU A 305 16.36 -6.33 2.28
CA GLU A 305 15.81 -7.38 1.42
C GLU A 305 15.31 -8.54 2.26
N ARG A 306 14.15 -9.06 1.89
CA ARG A 306 13.46 -10.08 2.65
C ARG A 306 12.93 -11.19 1.73
N PRO A 307 13.03 -12.45 2.15
CA PRO A 307 12.38 -13.52 1.42
C PRO A 307 10.86 -13.30 1.42
N PRO A 308 10.16 -13.51 0.29
CA PRO A 308 8.71 -13.45 0.25
C PRO A 308 8.09 -14.57 1.10
N VAL A 309 6.85 -14.35 1.54
CA VAL A 309 6.01 -15.43 2.10
C VAL A 309 5.15 -15.95 0.96
N CYS A 310 5.39 -17.18 0.51
CA CYS A 310 4.65 -17.80 -0.58
C CYS A 310 3.86 -19.01 -0.08
N VAL A 311 2.62 -19.12 -0.55
CA VAL A 311 1.74 -20.26 -0.27
C VAL A 311 1.21 -20.85 -1.58
N THR A 312 1.06 -22.16 -1.64
CA THR A 312 0.35 -22.80 -2.75
C THR A 312 -1.14 -22.70 -2.50
N TYR A 313 -1.87 -22.08 -3.43
CA TYR A 313 -3.33 -22.07 -3.43
C TYR A 313 -3.84 -22.63 -4.74
N ARG A 314 -4.42 -23.84 -4.67
CA ARG A 314 -4.86 -24.63 -5.84
C ARG A 314 -3.69 -24.89 -6.80
N ILE A 315 -3.68 -24.24 -7.96
CA ILE A 315 -2.64 -24.36 -9.00
C ILE A 315 -1.69 -23.16 -9.04
N TYR A 316 -1.89 -22.17 -8.16
CA TYR A 316 -1.12 -20.94 -8.13
C TYR A 316 -0.19 -20.88 -6.92
N GLU A 317 0.91 -20.17 -7.08
CA GLU A 317 1.72 -19.69 -5.97
C GLU A 317 1.31 -18.25 -5.66
N VAL A 318 0.86 -18.01 -4.42
CA VAL A 318 0.45 -16.69 -3.94
C VAL A 318 1.52 -16.20 -2.98
N CYS A 319 2.25 -15.18 -3.40
CA CYS A 319 3.34 -14.60 -2.62
C CYS A 319 2.97 -13.22 -2.07
N GLY A 320 3.38 -12.96 -0.84
CA GLY A 320 3.26 -11.69 -0.15
C GLY A 320 4.60 -11.21 0.41
N MET A 321 4.57 -10.02 1.02
CA MET A 321 5.73 -9.40 1.67
C MET A 321 6.23 -10.25 2.84
N GLY A 322 7.55 -10.37 2.99
CA GLY A 322 8.19 -10.95 4.18
C GLY A 322 7.98 -10.11 5.45
N ALA A 323 8.23 -10.70 6.62
CA ALA A 323 8.20 -9.97 7.90
C ALA A 323 9.14 -8.76 7.85
N PRO A 324 8.72 -7.53 8.19
CA PRO A 324 7.81 -7.25 9.30
C PRO A 324 6.35 -7.11 8.90
N SER A 325 6.00 -7.26 7.63
CA SER A 325 4.60 -7.27 7.22
C SER A 325 3.91 -8.55 7.70
N SER A 326 2.74 -8.41 8.33
CA SER A 326 1.86 -9.54 8.65
C SER A 326 1.03 -10.01 7.46
N GLY A 327 0.93 -9.20 6.39
CA GLY A 327 -0.02 -9.40 5.30
C GLY A 327 0.17 -10.70 4.53
N GLY A 328 1.41 -11.05 4.19
CA GLY A 328 1.69 -12.27 3.44
C GLY A 328 1.27 -13.54 4.20
N ILE A 329 1.58 -13.61 5.50
CA ILE A 329 1.20 -14.73 6.36
C ILE A 329 -0.32 -14.78 6.56
N ALA A 330 -0.95 -13.64 6.88
CA ALA A 330 -2.38 -13.59 7.15
C ALA A 330 -3.22 -13.98 5.92
N VAL A 331 -2.87 -13.47 4.73
CA VAL A 331 -3.52 -13.87 3.48
C VAL A 331 -3.32 -15.36 3.20
N GLY A 332 -2.11 -15.87 3.44
CA GLY A 332 -1.82 -17.29 3.29
C GLY A 332 -2.73 -18.16 4.18
N GLN A 333 -2.82 -17.84 5.47
CA GLN A 333 -3.69 -18.54 6.41
C GLN A 333 -5.17 -18.50 6.01
N ILE A 334 -5.67 -17.34 5.55
CA ILE A 334 -7.07 -17.21 5.08
C ILE A 334 -7.34 -18.10 3.85
N LEU A 335 -6.37 -18.25 2.96
CA LEU A 335 -6.48 -19.11 1.77
C LEU A 335 -6.41 -20.61 2.10
N GLY A 336 -6.18 -20.98 3.37
CA GLY A 336 -6.18 -22.36 3.84
C GLY A 336 -4.80 -22.98 3.97
N PHE A 337 -3.81 -22.17 4.38
CA PHE A 337 -2.55 -22.69 4.92
C PHE A 337 -2.77 -23.45 6.23
#